data_AF-A0A1W9PEQ0-F1
#
_entry.id   AF-A0A1W9PEQ0-F1
#
_cell.length_a   1.000
_cell.length_b   1.000
_cell.length_c   1.000
_cell.angle_alpha   90.00
_cell.angle_beta   90.00
_cell.angle_gamma   90.00
#
_symmetry.space_group_name_H-M   'P 1'
#
loop_
_entity.id
_entity.type
_entity.pdbx_description
1 polymer ?
#
loop_
_entity_poly.entity_id
_entity_poly.type
_entity_poly.pdbx_seq_one_letter_code
_entity_poly.pdbx_strand_id
1 'polypeptide(L)'
;MVFKAKWKILITQTALFSLFLGIALLISYNVISAIYVNRIIRQMVEPPLLKFERFLKIPNIAVFALNDGIKVVRTPFSKELTDKLIEVARKLKDRKTLKSLEGEDFLFLKVEIRGKEFVVVRPLGFVLHSLRRSFLFIWIVFSVVSFFLGNMVISKVLNPIMDMIRQARKFSGENLGRRLPEPETHDEFQELARTLNEMLDRIQKAFERQSQFMNDVSHELKTPLTSILGYSELALRFSDREE
;
A
#
# COMPACT_ATOMS: atom_id res chain seq x y z
N MET A 1 -9.88 11.09 17.88
CA MET A 1 -10.21 11.11 16.44
C MET A 1 -9.01 10.79 15.55
N VAL A 2 -7.80 11.31 15.82
CA VAL A 2 -6.63 11.17 14.92
C VAL A 2 -5.94 9.80 14.92
N PHE A 3 -5.97 9.06 16.04
CA PHE A 3 -5.54 7.65 16.01
C PHE A 3 -6.33 6.88 14.93
N LYS A 4 -7.64 7.16 14.79
CA LYS A 4 -8.46 6.57 13.72
C LYS A 4 -8.01 7.01 12.33
N ALA A 5 -7.68 8.30 12.13
CA ALA A 5 -7.24 8.81 10.82
C ALA A 5 -5.88 8.24 10.39
N LYS A 6 -4.89 8.23 11.29
CA LYS A 6 -3.57 7.64 11.04
C LYS A 6 -3.67 6.17 10.64
N TRP A 7 -4.39 5.38 11.44
CA TRP A 7 -4.58 3.95 11.15
C TRP A 7 -5.39 3.74 9.87
N LYS A 8 -6.42 4.54 9.61
CA LYS A 8 -7.18 4.46 8.35
C LYS A 8 -6.28 4.67 7.15
N ILE A 9 -5.47 5.74 7.13
CA ILE A 9 -4.57 6.05 6.01
C ILE A 9 -3.50 4.95 5.86
N LEU A 10 -2.86 4.53 6.96
CA LEU A 10 -1.81 3.51 6.95
C LEU A 10 -2.35 2.17 6.42
N ILE A 11 -3.52 1.74 6.89
CA ILE A 11 -4.16 0.51 6.43
C ILE A 11 -4.53 0.62 4.95
N THR A 12 -5.13 1.74 4.52
CA THR A 12 -5.51 1.91 3.11
C THR A 12 -4.29 1.94 2.19
N GLN A 13 -3.22 2.61 2.57
CA GLN A 13 -1.98 2.67 1.79
C GLN A 13 -1.34 1.29 1.70
N THR A 14 -1.19 0.59 2.83
CA THR A 14 -0.55 -0.73 2.88
C THR A 14 -1.36 -1.76 2.09
N ALA A 15 -2.70 -1.70 2.18
CA ALA A 15 -3.59 -2.56 1.41
C ALA A 15 -3.50 -2.29 -0.10
N LEU A 16 -3.51 -1.02 -0.52
CA LEU A 16 -3.37 -0.65 -1.93
C LEU A 16 -2.00 -1.08 -2.49
N PHE A 17 -0.93 -0.84 -1.74
CA PHE A 17 0.42 -1.26 -2.14
C PHE A 17 0.52 -2.78 -2.24
N SER A 18 0.02 -3.52 -1.25
CA SER A 18 0.05 -4.98 -1.24
C SER A 18 -0.78 -5.58 -2.37
N LEU A 19 -1.94 -4.98 -2.70
CA LEU A 19 -2.78 -5.38 -3.82
C LEU A 19 -2.05 -5.14 -5.16
N PHE A 20 -1.51 -3.95 -5.37
CA PHE A 20 -0.77 -3.61 -6.58
C PHE A 20 0.45 -4.51 -6.77
N LEU A 21 1.22 -4.70 -5.70
CA LEU A 21 2.38 -5.59 -5.71
C LEU A 21 1.97 -7.04 -5.99
N GLY A 22 0.88 -7.53 -5.39
CA GLY A 22 0.36 -8.86 -5.62
C GLY A 22 -0.02 -9.09 -7.08
N ILE A 23 -0.71 -8.14 -7.71
CA ILE A 23 -1.07 -8.19 -9.14
C ILE A 23 0.19 -8.19 -10.01
N ALA A 24 1.13 -7.28 -9.73
CA ALA A 24 2.39 -7.19 -10.49
C ALA A 24 3.21 -8.49 -10.40
N LEU A 25 3.31 -9.08 -9.21
CA LEU A 25 4.01 -10.35 -8.99
C LEU A 25 3.29 -11.52 -9.66
N LEU A 26 1.95 -11.53 -9.70
CA LEU A 26 1.18 -12.56 -10.39
C LEU A 26 1.38 -12.49 -11.91
N ILE A 27 1.37 -11.28 -12.49
CA ILE A 27 1.69 -11.07 -13.90
C ILE A 27 3.14 -11.52 -14.18
N SER A 28 4.09 -11.10 -13.34
CA SER A 28 5.50 -11.46 -13.47
C SER A 28 5.70 -12.99 -13.42
N TYR A 29 5.05 -13.68 -12.48
CA TYR A 29 5.04 -15.14 -12.40
C TYR A 29 4.54 -15.78 -13.69
N ASN A 30 3.40 -15.32 -14.21
CA ASN A 30 2.82 -15.86 -15.45
C ASN A 30 3.75 -15.65 -16.65
N VAL A 31 4.34 -14.47 -16.80
CA VAL A 31 5.27 -14.15 -17.88
C VAL A 31 6.55 -14.98 -17.77
N ILE A 32 7.16 -15.04 -16.59
CA ILE A 32 8.41 -15.80 -16.39
C ILE A 32 8.18 -17.30 -16.60
N SER A 33 7.07 -17.83 -16.08
CA SER A 33 6.67 -19.22 -16.30
C SER A 33 6.50 -19.51 -17.79
N ALA A 34 5.80 -18.64 -18.53
CA ALA A 34 5.61 -18.77 -19.97
C ALA A 34 6.94 -18.71 -20.73
N ILE A 35 7.85 -17.78 -20.39
CA ILE A 35 9.18 -17.67 -21.00
C ILE A 35 10.00 -18.92 -20.73
N TYR A 36 9.98 -19.43 -19.50
CA TYR A 36 10.72 -20.63 -19.12
C TYR A 36 10.23 -21.86 -19.89
N VAL A 37 8.92 -22.08 -19.93
CA VAL A 37 8.29 -23.14 -20.72
C VAL A 37 8.66 -22.99 -22.19
N ASN A 38 8.50 -21.80 -22.77
CA ASN A 38 8.77 -21.58 -24.18
C ASN A 38 10.25 -21.78 -24.53
N ARG A 39 11.17 -21.41 -23.62
CA ARG A 39 12.61 -21.68 -23.76
C ARG A 39 12.90 -23.17 -23.80
N ILE A 40 12.28 -23.97 -22.92
CA ILE A 40 12.42 -25.43 -22.94
C ILE A 40 11.89 -26.01 -24.26
N ILE A 41 10.72 -25.56 -24.70
CA ILE A 41 10.11 -26.01 -25.97
C ILE A 41 11.04 -25.71 -27.13
N ARG A 42 11.55 -24.49 -27.21
CA ARG A 42 12.45 -24.06 -28.28
C ARG A 42 13.72 -24.92 -28.33
N GLN A 43 14.31 -25.22 -27.17
CA GLN A 43 15.45 -26.15 -27.06
C GLN A 43 15.12 -27.58 -27.51
N MET A 44 13.85 -27.99 -27.47
CA MET A 44 13.41 -29.34 -27.84
C MET A 44 12.88 -29.45 -29.28
N VAL A 45 12.46 -28.33 -29.90
CA VAL A 45 11.72 -28.31 -31.18
C VAL A 45 12.52 -27.69 -32.34
N GLU A 46 13.55 -26.86 -32.10
CA GLU A 46 14.45 -26.41 -33.18
C GLU A 46 15.24 -27.61 -33.79
N PRO A 47 15.63 -27.56 -35.09
CA PRO A 47 15.91 -28.75 -35.92
C PRO A 47 17.11 -29.58 -35.45
N PRO A 48 17.26 -30.84 -35.90
CA PRO A 48 17.76 -32.00 -35.17
C PRO A 48 19.29 -31.97 -34.91
N LEU A 49 19.77 -31.01 -34.12
CA LEU A 49 21.17 -30.96 -33.69
C LEU A 49 21.45 -31.90 -32.51
N LEU A 50 20.41 -32.47 -31.90
CA LEU A 50 20.56 -33.63 -31.05
C LEU A 50 20.26 -34.87 -31.89
N LYS A 51 21.30 -35.66 -32.20
CA LYS A 51 21.13 -37.11 -32.38
C LYS A 51 20.17 -37.59 -31.28
N PHE A 52 19.19 -38.44 -31.59
CA PHE A 52 18.26 -39.01 -30.61
C PHE A 52 18.95 -39.46 -29.30
N GLU A 53 20.19 -39.94 -29.42
CA GLU A 53 21.08 -40.27 -28.30
C GLU A 53 21.40 -39.10 -27.34
N ARG A 54 21.61 -37.87 -27.83
CA ARG A 54 21.80 -36.69 -26.98
C ARG A 54 20.49 -36.32 -26.28
N PHE A 55 19.35 -36.56 -26.93
CA PHE A 55 18.04 -36.29 -26.36
C PHE A 55 17.78 -37.18 -25.13
N LEU A 56 18.19 -38.45 -25.24
CA LEU A 56 18.20 -39.42 -24.14
C LEU A 56 19.23 -39.13 -23.05
N LYS A 57 20.11 -38.12 -23.20
CA LYS A 57 21.06 -37.70 -22.16
C LYS A 57 20.53 -36.57 -21.29
N ILE A 58 19.43 -35.92 -21.66
CA ILE A 58 18.86 -34.86 -20.83
C ILE A 58 18.37 -35.49 -19.50
N PRO A 59 18.84 -35.02 -18.34
CA PRO A 59 18.44 -35.59 -17.05
C PRO A 59 16.95 -35.33 -16.79
N ASN A 60 16.30 -36.26 -16.08
CA ASN A 60 14.93 -36.14 -15.59
C ASN A 60 13.87 -35.91 -16.69
N ILE A 61 14.01 -36.60 -17.83
CA ILE A 61 13.02 -36.60 -18.91
C ILE A 61 12.52 -38.01 -19.16
N ALA A 62 11.20 -38.18 -19.26
CA ALA A 62 10.59 -39.39 -19.82
C ALA A 62 10.31 -39.20 -21.31
N VAL A 63 10.56 -40.26 -22.08
CA VAL A 63 10.37 -40.28 -23.53
C VAL A 63 9.55 -41.52 -23.89
N PHE A 64 8.46 -41.28 -24.60
CA PHE A 64 7.53 -42.30 -25.05
C PHE A 64 7.44 -42.26 -26.58
N ALA A 65 7.53 -43.40 -27.25
CA ALA A 65 7.30 -43.51 -28.69
C ALA A 65 5.84 -43.93 -28.96
N LEU A 66 5.18 -43.33 -29.96
CA LEU A 66 3.76 -43.59 -30.24
C LEU A 66 3.48 -44.55 -31.42
N ASN A 67 4.50 -45.05 -32.11
CA ASN A 67 4.30 -45.91 -33.28
C ASN A 67 3.80 -47.32 -32.87
N ASP A 68 2.58 -47.67 -33.28
CA ASP A 68 1.88 -48.96 -33.07
C ASP A 68 1.73 -49.39 -31.60
N GLY A 69 1.66 -48.41 -30.70
CA GLY A 69 1.55 -48.60 -29.25
C GLY A 69 2.52 -47.68 -28.50
N ILE A 70 2.16 -47.27 -27.27
CA ILE A 70 3.05 -46.41 -26.47
C ILE A 70 4.19 -47.27 -25.92
N LYS A 71 5.38 -47.12 -26.49
CA LYS A 71 6.59 -47.78 -25.99
C LYS A 71 7.39 -46.81 -25.12
N VAL A 72 7.70 -47.23 -23.89
CA VAL A 72 8.58 -46.46 -22.99
C VAL A 72 10.01 -46.56 -23.52
N VAL A 73 10.55 -45.44 -23.98
CA VAL A 73 11.95 -45.36 -24.44
C VAL A 73 12.86 -45.12 -23.25
N ARG A 74 12.47 -44.19 -22.38
CA ARG A 74 13.19 -43.86 -21.14
C ARG A 74 12.21 -43.26 -20.13
N THR A 75 12.33 -43.65 -18.87
CA THR A 75 11.65 -42.98 -17.77
C THR A 75 12.56 -43.00 -16.54
N PRO A 76 12.87 -41.84 -15.92
CA PRO A 76 13.55 -41.77 -14.64
C PRO A 76 12.58 -41.87 -13.44
N PHE A 77 11.29 -42.06 -13.69
CA PHE A 77 10.22 -42.01 -12.69
C PHE A 77 9.81 -43.40 -12.21
N SER A 78 9.08 -43.46 -11.08
CA SER A 78 8.50 -44.69 -10.56
C SER A 78 7.55 -45.35 -11.59
N LYS A 79 7.31 -46.65 -11.44
CA LYS A 79 6.41 -47.40 -12.35
C LYS A 79 4.99 -46.83 -12.32
N GLU A 80 4.49 -46.50 -11.13
CA GLU A 80 3.16 -45.92 -10.94
C GLU A 80 3.00 -44.55 -11.64
N LEU A 81 3.99 -43.66 -11.49
CA LEU A 81 3.96 -42.36 -12.16
C LEU A 81 4.12 -42.52 -13.68
N THR A 82 4.96 -43.47 -14.12
CA THR A 82 5.14 -43.77 -15.54
C THR A 82 3.83 -44.22 -16.20
N ASP A 83 3.04 -45.07 -15.56
CA ASP A 83 1.75 -45.53 -16.09
C ASP A 83 0.75 -44.37 -16.23
N LYS A 84 0.71 -43.47 -15.24
CA LYS A 84 -0.11 -42.25 -15.29
C LYS A 84 0.35 -41.30 -16.41
N LEU A 85 1.66 -41.14 -16.60
CA LEU A 85 2.23 -40.33 -17.69
C LEU A 85 1.88 -40.91 -19.07
N ILE A 86 1.90 -42.24 -19.22
CA ILE A 86 1.51 -42.93 -20.47
C ILE A 86 0.03 -42.68 -20.78
N GLU A 87 -0.84 -42.73 -19.78
CA GLU A 87 -2.27 -42.46 -19.97
C GLU A 87 -2.52 -41.03 -20.51
N VAL A 88 -1.82 -40.05 -19.94
CA VAL A 88 -1.90 -38.66 -20.40
C VAL A 88 -1.29 -38.49 -21.79
N ALA A 89 -0.15 -39.14 -22.06
CA ALA A 89 0.48 -39.15 -23.38
C ALA A 89 -0.42 -39.76 -24.47
N ARG A 90 -1.25 -40.76 -24.12
CA ARG A 90 -2.22 -41.38 -25.04
C ARG A 90 -3.35 -40.43 -25.43
N LYS A 91 -3.80 -39.61 -24.48
CA LYS A 91 -4.92 -38.67 -24.64
C LYS A 91 -4.48 -37.29 -25.16
N LEU A 92 -3.19 -37.12 -25.48
CA LEU A 92 -2.64 -35.84 -25.92
C LEU A 92 -3.14 -35.49 -27.33
N LYS A 93 -3.93 -34.42 -27.44
CA LYS A 93 -4.37 -33.87 -28.74
C LYS A 93 -3.48 -32.72 -29.21
N ASP A 94 -2.99 -31.91 -28.27
CA ASP A 94 -2.19 -30.72 -28.57
C ASP A 94 -0.70 -31.05 -28.69
N ARG A 95 0.04 -30.23 -29.45
CA ARG A 95 1.49 -30.36 -29.59
C ARG A 95 2.24 -30.14 -28.26
N LYS A 96 1.63 -29.39 -27.34
CA LYS A 96 2.12 -29.13 -25.98
C LYS A 96 0.97 -29.17 -24.98
N THR A 97 1.17 -29.81 -23.83
CA THR A 97 0.20 -29.81 -22.73
C THR A 97 0.91 -29.76 -21.40
N LEU A 98 0.44 -28.91 -20.49
CA LEU A 98 0.85 -28.92 -19.08
C LEU A 98 -0.18 -29.70 -18.27
N LYS A 99 0.24 -30.70 -17.51
CA LYS A 99 -0.63 -31.47 -16.61
C LYS A 99 0.04 -31.66 -15.27
N SER A 100 -0.71 -31.40 -14.21
CA SER A 100 -0.28 -31.68 -12.84
C SER A 100 -0.63 -33.12 -12.48
N LEU A 101 0.37 -33.90 -12.04
CA LEU A 101 0.25 -35.30 -11.65
C LEU A 101 1.01 -35.50 -10.33
N GLU A 102 0.37 -36.10 -9.33
CA GLU A 102 0.95 -36.33 -7.99
C GLU A 102 1.55 -35.07 -7.32
N GLY A 103 0.99 -33.89 -7.62
CA GLY A 103 1.46 -32.62 -7.06
C GLY A 103 2.67 -32.03 -7.79
N GLU A 104 3.15 -32.64 -8.87
CA GLU A 104 4.15 -32.07 -9.77
C GLU A 104 3.56 -31.68 -11.12
N ASP A 105 3.97 -30.52 -11.63
CA ASP A 105 3.60 -30.09 -12.98
C ASP A 105 4.53 -30.72 -14.01
N PHE A 106 3.96 -31.40 -15.01
CA PHE A 106 4.66 -32.00 -16.13
C PHE A 106 4.33 -31.30 -17.44
N LEU A 107 5.36 -31.03 -18.24
CA LEU A 107 5.24 -30.56 -19.61
C LEU A 107 5.34 -31.75 -20.57
N PHE A 108 4.26 -32.00 -21.30
CA PHE A 108 4.18 -32.96 -22.38
C PHE A 108 4.43 -32.25 -23.71
N LEU A 109 5.38 -32.74 -24.49
CA LEU A 109 5.72 -32.22 -25.80
C LEU A 109 5.70 -33.32 -26.84
N LYS A 110 4.89 -33.14 -27.88
CA LYS A 110 4.87 -34.01 -29.04
C LYS A 110 5.93 -33.53 -30.04
N VAL A 111 6.92 -34.37 -30.29
CA VAL A 111 8.04 -34.12 -31.19
C VAL A 111 8.07 -35.21 -32.25
N GLU A 112 8.18 -34.82 -33.51
CA GLU A 112 8.33 -35.75 -34.62
C GLU A 112 9.81 -35.79 -35.04
N ILE A 113 10.40 -36.98 -35.02
CA ILE A 113 11.80 -37.18 -35.41
C ILE A 113 11.83 -38.28 -36.47
N ARG A 114 12.27 -37.94 -37.69
CA ARG A 114 12.40 -38.88 -38.82
C ARG A 114 11.10 -39.64 -39.12
N GLY A 115 9.95 -38.95 -39.11
CA GLY A 115 8.63 -39.55 -39.40
C GLY A 115 8.06 -40.43 -38.28
N LYS A 116 8.67 -40.42 -37.09
CA LYS A 116 8.16 -41.12 -35.89
C LYS A 116 7.77 -40.12 -34.81
N GLU A 117 6.64 -40.36 -34.18
CA GLU A 117 6.11 -39.50 -33.13
C GLU A 117 6.62 -39.91 -31.75
N PHE A 118 7.19 -38.95 -31.03
CA PHE A 118 7.64 -39.09 -29.65
C PHE A 118 6.92 -38.09 -28.76
N VAL A 119 6.55 -38.53 -27.55
CA VAL A 119 6.09 -37.66 -26.47
C VAL A 119 7.17 -37.57 -25.42
N VAL A 120 7.55 -36.34 -25.12
CA VAL A 120 8.61 -35.98 -24.20
C VAL A 120 7.94 -35.35 -22.98
N VAL A 121 8.24 -35.89 -21.81
CA VAL A 121 7.68 -35.44 -20.55
C VAL A 121 8.81 -34.93 -19.66
N ARG A 122 8.70 -33.69 -19.22
CA ARG A 122 9.65 -33.06 -18.30
C ARG A 122 8.92 -32.49 -17.07
N PRO A 123 9.41 -32.75 -15.85
CA PRO A 123 8.88 -32.14 -14.64
C PRO A 123 9.31 -30.67 -14.59
N LEU A 124 8.33 -29.79 -14.37
CA LEU A 124 8.50 -28.37 -14.09
C LEU A 124 8.21 -28.02 -12.62
N GLY A 125 7.63 -28.96 -11.86
CA GLY A 125 7.19 -28.76 -10.47
C GLY A 125 8.25 -28.08 -9.60
N PHE A 126 9.48 -28.62 -9.54
CA PHE A 126 10.54 -28.07 -8.69
C PHE A 126 10.84 -26.58 -8.97
N VAL A 127 10.90 -26.18 -10.24
CA VAL A 127 11.23 -24.80 -10.63
C VAL A 127 10.04 -23.88 -10.39
N LEU A 128 8.83 -24.30 -10.75
CA LEU A 128 7.62 -23.49 -10.56
C LEU A 128 7.28 -23.30 -9.07
N HIS A 129 7.44 -24.34 -8.24
CA HIS A 129 7.26 -24.24 -6.79
C HIS A 129 8.28 -23.31 -6.13
N SER A 130 9.55 -23.40 -6.55
CA SER A 130 10.60 -22.52 -6.05
C SER A 130 10.34 -21.07 -6.45
N LEU A 131 9.95 -20.85 -7.70
CA LEU A 131 9.57 -19.53 -8.21
C LEU A 131 8.42 -18.94 -7.40
N ARG A 132 7.31 -19.68 -7.23
CA ARG A 132 6.16 -19.26 -6.43
C ARG A 132 6.54 -18.88 -4.99
N ARG A 133 7.40 -19.66 -4.34
CA ARG A 133 7.86 -19.40 -2.97
C ARG A 133 8.68 -18.12 -2.88
N SER A 134 9.57 -17.89 -3.84
CA SER A 134 10.34 -16.63 -3.91
C SER A 134 9.42 -15.43 -4.12
N PHE A 135 8.43 -15.53 -5.00
CA PHE A 135 7.43 -14.47 -5.21
C PHE A 135 6.63 -14.16 -3.94
N LEU A 136 6.18 -15.19 -3.21
CA LEU A 136 5.49 -15.01 -1.93
C LEU A 136 6.40 -14.36 -0.87
N PHE A 137 7.67 -14.79 -0.80
CA PHE A 137 8.63 -14.21 0.13
C PHE A 137 8.88 -12.73 -0.17
N ILE A 138 9.09 -12.38 -1.45
CA ILE A 138 9.21 -10.99 -1.91
C ILE A 138 7.96 -10.19 -1.52
N TRP A 139 6.77 -10.72 -1.78
CA TRP A 139 5.52 -10.05 -1.45
C TRP A 139 5.40 -9.73 0.04
N ILE A 140 5.73 -10.68 0.92
CA ILE A 140 5.72 -10.50 2.37
C ILE A 140 6.74 -9.44 2.79
N VAL A 141 7.99 -9.58 2.35
CA VAL A 141 9.08 -8.65 2.71
C VAL A 141 8.74 -7.23 2.30
N PHE A 142 8.30 -7.01 1.05
CA PHE A 142 7.96 -5.67 0.58
C PHE A 142 6.70 -5.11 1.25
N SER A 143 5.72 -5.94 1.60
CA SER A 143 4.54 -5.49 2.36
C SER A 143 4.92 -5.02 3.76
N VAL A 144 5.81 -5.75 4.44
CA VAL A 144 6.34 -5.35 5.76
C VAL A 144 7.12 -4.04 5.65
N VAL A 145 8.04 -3.94 4.69
CA VAL A 145 8.82 -2.71 4.44
C VAL A 145 7.91 -1.51 4.14
N SER A 146 6.89 -1.70 3.31
CA SER A 146 5.91 -0.66 2.99
C SER A 146 5.13 -0.21 4.22
N PHE A 147 4.77 -1.11 5.14
CA PHE A 147 4.08 -0.76 6.37
C PHE A 147 4.94 0.14 7.27
N PHE A 148 6.21 -0.20 7.45
CA PHE A 148 7.13 0.60 8.27
C PHE A 148 7.40 1.98 7.65
N LEU A 149 7.69 2.03 6.34
CA LEU A 149 7.91 3.28 5.61
C LEU A 149 6.65 4.17 5.65
N GLY A 150 5.47 3.59 5.38
CA GLY A 150 4.20 4.30 5.45
C GLY A 150 3.96 4.88 6.84
N ASN A 151 4.21 4.11 7.90
CA ASN A 151 4.06 4.61 9.27
C ASN A 151 5.03 5.76 9.58
N MET A 152 6.28 5.71 9.11
CA MET A 152 7.23 6.82 9.29
C MET A 152 6.77 8.09 8.57
N VAL A 153 6.39 7.97 7.30
CA VAL A 153 5.95 9.12 6.48
C VAL A 153 4.68 9.74 7.06
N ILE A 154 3.65 8.93 7.34
CA ILE A 154 2.38 9.41 7.90
C ILE A 154 2.60 10.10 9.25
N SER A 155 3.52 9.57 10.08
CA SER A 155 3.84 10.21 11.35
C SER A 155 4.51 11.57 11.16
N LYS A 156 5.45 11.70 10.21
CA LYS A 156 6.08 12.99 9.90
C LYS A 156 5.08 14.04 9.40
N VAL A 157 4.09 13.63 8.59
CA VAL A 157 3.08 14.53 8.02
C VAL A 157 1.99 14.91 9.04
N LEU A 158 1.49 13.96 9.82
CA LEU A 158 0.35 14.21 10.72
C LEU A 158 0.74 14.76 12.08
N ASN A 159 1.96 14.52 12.57
CA ASN A 159 2.38 14.99 13.89
C ASN A 159 2.41 16.53 14.00
N PRO A 160 2.96 17.30 13.04
CA PRO A 160 2.95 18.78 13.10
C PRO A 160 1.53 19.35 13.18
N ILE A 161 0.62 18.83 12.35
CA ILE A 161 -0.81 19.22 12.37
C ILE A 161 -1.41 18.94 13.75
N MET A 162 -1.07 17.82 14.36
CA MET A 162 -1.57 17.46 15.69
C MET A 162 -1.06 18.37 16.79
N ASP A 163 0.16 18.83 16.69
CA ASP A 163 0.73 19.76 17.64
C ASP A 163 0.10 21.14 17.50
N MET A 164 -0.14 21.59 16.27
CA MET A 164 -0.92 22.80 15.99
C MET A 164 -2.34 22.72 16.55
N ILE A 165 -3.09 21.65 16.26
CA ILE A 165 -4.46 21.47 16.79
C ILE A 165 -4.46 21.46 18.32
N ARG A 166 -3.50 20.78 18.94
CA ARG A 166 -3.38 20.71 20.40
C ARG A 166 -3.11 22.08 21.02
N GLN A 167 -2.33 22.92 20.37
CA GLN A 167 -2.05 24.28 20.85
C GLN A 167 -3.20 25.24 20.56
N ALA A 168 -3.80 25.16 19.38
CA ALA A 168 -4.97 25.96 19.01
C ALA A 168 -6.13 25.77 20.01
N ARG A 169 -6.36 24.54 20.47
CA ARG A 169 -7.37 24.22 21.50
C ARG A 169 -7.10 24.84 22.88
N LYS A 170 -5.88 25.26 23.17
CA LYS A 170 -5.50 25.91 24.43
C LYS A 170 -5.68 27.42 24.39
N PHE A 171 -5.88 28.02 23.21
CA PHE A 171 -6.14 29.44 23.13
C PHE A 171 -7.54 29.75 23.67
N SER A 172 -7.57 30.67 24.63
CA SER A 172 -8.76 31.26 25.21
C SER A 172 -8.61 32.78 25.21
N GLY A 173 -9.70 33.52 25.47
CA GLY A 173 -9.67 35.00 25.54
C GLY A 173 -8.60 35.54 26.49
N GLU A 174 -8.29 34.81 27.57
CA GLU A 174 -7.28 35.19 28.56
C GLU A 174 -5.83 35.01 28.08
N ASN A 175 -5.59 34.24 27.02
CA ASN A 175 -4.23 33.87 26.56
C ASN A 175 -3.99 34.17 25.06
N LEU A 176 -4.68 35.16 24.51
CA LEU A 176 -4.57 35.57 23.10
C LEU A 176 -3.17 36.07 22.69
N GLY A 177 -2.30 36.43 23.65
CA GLY A 177 -0.92 36.83 23.38
C GLY A 177 0.03 35.70 22.96
N ARG A 178 -0.40 34.43 23.08
CA ARG A 178 0.42 33.28 22.65
C ARG A 178 0.26 33.02 21.15
N ARG A 179 1.30 32.46 20.52
CA ARG A 179 1.32 32.09 19.10
C ARG A 179 1.59 30.61 18.93
N LEU A 180 1.13 30.05 17.81
CA LEU A 180 1.50 28.70 17.39
C LEU A 180 2.99 28.69 16.99
N PRO A 181 3.75 27.63 17.30
CA PRO A 181 5.10 27.49 16.80
C PRO A 181 5.06 27.40 15.29
N GLU A 182 5.92 28.18 14.65
CA GLU A 182 6.16 28.13 13.22
C GLU A 182 7.29 27.12 12.98
N PRO A 183 7.00 25.91 12.45
CA PRO A 183 8.04 24.95 12.14
C PRO A 183 8.87 25.47 10.96
N GLU A 184 10.20 25.32 11.01
CA GLU A 184 11.11 25.68 9.91
C GLU A 184 11.11 24.62 8.80
N THR A 185 9.93 24.16 8.40
CA THR A 185 9.76 23.10 7.40
C THR A 185 9.84 23.59 5.96
N HIS A 186 9.73 24.91 5.73
CA HIS A 186 9.76 25.53 4.40
C HIS A 186 8.71 24.93 3.44
N ASP A 187 7.58 24.49 3.99
CA ASP A 187 6.48 23.83 3.29
C ASP A 187 5.11 24.41 3.71
N GLU A 188 4.03 23.80 3.23
CA GLU A 188 2.66 24.23 3.51
C GLU A 188 2.31 24.22 5.01
N PHE A 189 3.02 23.46 5.84
CA PHE A 189 2.81 23.49 7.29
C PHE A 189 3.34 24.77 7.92
N GLN A 190 4.47 25.28 7.44
CA GLN A 190 4.97 26.59 7.89
C GLN A 190 4.00 27.71 7.50
N GLU A 191 3.53 27.69 6.26
CA GLU A 191 2.56 28.66 5.76
C GLU A 191 1.27 28.64 6.59
N LEU A 192 0.73 27.44 6.89
CA LEU A 192 -0.43 27.28 7.76
C LEU A 192 -0.20 27.85 9.16
N ALA A 193 0.98 27.62 9.76
CA ALA A 193 1.33 28.19 11.06
C ALA A 193 1.26 29.72 11.04
N ARG A 194 1.85 30.32 10.01
CA ARG A 194 1.90 31.77 9.82
C ARG A 194 0.51 32.35 9.63
N THR A 195 -0.31 31.77 8.73
CA THR A 195 -1.69 32.24 8.51
C THR A 195 -2.54 32.17 9.77
N LEU A 196 -2.41 31.12 10.58
CA LEU A 196 -3.13 31.01 11.84
C LEU A 196 -2.65 32.05 12.86
N ASN A 197 -1.35 32.33 12.92
CA ASN A 197 -0.80 33.39 13.78
C ASN A 197 -1.27 34.78 13.36
N GLU A 198 -1.33 35.08 12.05
CA GLU A 198 -1.90 36.35 11.56
C GLU A 198 -3.38 36.50 11.91
N MET A 199 -4.16 35.42 11.89
CA MET A 199 -5.54 35.44 12.36
C MET A 199 -5.62 35.71 13.87
N LEU A 200 -4.75 35.09 14.68
CA LEU A 200 -4.66 35.35 16.11
C LEU A 200 -4.28 36.81 16.41
N ASP A 201 -3.38 37.42 15.62
CA ASP A 201 -3.06 38.84 15.73
C ASP A 201 -4.28 39.73 15.52
N ARG A 202 -5.12 39.41 14.53
CA ARG A 202 -6.35 40.16 14.26
C ARG A 202 -7.36 40.03 15.40
N ILE A 203 -7.50 38.82 15.96
CA ILE A 203 -8.39 38.56 17.10
C ILE A 203 -7.90 39.33 18.33
N GLN A 204 -6.60 39.29 18.62
CA GLN A 204 -6.02 40.03 19.75
C GLN A 204 -6.28 41.54 19.61
N LYS A 205 -6.00 42.12 18.44
CA LYS A 205 -6.25 43.56 18.19
C LYS A 205 -7.73 43.93 18.33
N ALA A 206 -8.65 43.06 17.93
CA ALA A 206 -10.08 43.29 18.10
C ALA A 206 -10.48 43.28 19.58
N PHE A 207 -9.93 42.35 20.37
CA PHE A 207 -10.19 42.26 21.80
C PHE A 207 -9.62 43.47 22.57
N GLU A 208 -8.41 43.91 22.23
CA GLU A 208 -7.79 45.12 22.81
C GLU A 208 -8.66 46.37 22.57
N ARG A 209 -9.15 46.56 21.32
CA ARG A 209 -10.05 47.66 20.99
C ARG A 209 -11.38 47.59 21.74
N GLN A 210 -11.95 46.39 21.87
CA GLN A 210 -13.19 46.20 22.63
C GLN A 210 -12.99 46.54 24.10
N SER A 211 -11.88 46.11 24.70
CA SER A 211 -11.57 46.42 26.10
C SER A 211 -11.34 47.93 26.32
N GLN A 212 -10.66 48.59 25.40
CA GLN A 212 -10.44 50.03 25.47
C GLN A 212 -11.77 50.80 25.38
N PHE A 213 -12.62 50.44 24.41
CA PHE A 213 -13.95 51.04 24.28
C PHE A 213 -14.82 50.85 25.53
N MET A 214 -14.83 49.65 26.13
CA MET A 214 -15.56 49.40 27.38
C MET A 214 -15.04 50.24 28.55
N ASN A 215 -13.73 50.47 28.60
CA ASN A 215 -13.12 51.33 29.62
C ASN A 215 -13.54 52.79 29.41
N ASP A 216 -13.43 53.29 28.17
CA ASP A 216 -13.80 54.66 27.82
C ASP A 216 -15.28 54.93 28.10
N VAL A 217 -16.19 54.02 27.68
CA VAL A 217 -17.62 54.12 27.98
C VAL A 217 -17.90 54.10 29.48
N SER A 218 -17.20 53.26 30.25
CA SER A 218 -17.36 53.21 31.71
C SER A 218 -16.97 54.53 32.36
N HIS A 219 -15.89 55.16 31.88
CA HIS A 219 -15.46 56.48 32.34
C HIS A 219 -16.44 57.59 31.95
N GLU A 220 -16.92 57.58 30.70
CA GLU A 220 -17.87 58.58 30.21
C GLU A 220 -19.25 58.47 30.85
N LEU A 221 -19.72 57.27 31.23
CA LEU A 221 -20.99 57.07 31.93
C LEU A 221 -20.91 57.41 33.41
N LYS A 222 -19.75 57.22 34.05
CA LYS A 222 -19.57 57.51 35.48
C LYS A 222 -19.79 58.99 35.80
N THR A 223 -19.33 59.87 34.91
CA THR A 223 -19.46 61.33 35.05
C THR A 223 -20.92 61.80 35.12
N PRO A 224 -21.79 61.56 34.11
CA PRO A 224 -23.19 61.97 34.15
C PRO A 224 -23.98 61.26 35.26
N LEU A 225 -23.68 59.99 35.57
CA LEU A 225 -24.33 59.29 36.67
C LEU A 225 -24.04 59.95 38.03
N THR A 226 -22.78 60.38 38.24
CA THR A 226 -22.38 61.14 39.44
C THR A 226 -23.12 62.47 39.52
N SER A 227 -23.28 63.17 38.40
CA SER A 227 -24.07 64.41 38.35
C SER A 227 -25.54 64.18 38.69
N ILE A 228 -26.18 63.14 38.11
CA ILE A 228 -27.58 62.80 38.40
C ILE A 228 -27.76 62.50 39.89
N LEU A 229 -26.88 61.68 40.48
CA LEU A 229 -26.89 61.37 41.91
C LEU A 229 -26.75 62.64 42.76
N GLY A 230 -25.82 63.53 42.40
CA GLY A 230 -25.63 64.81 43.09
C GLY A 230 -26.88 65.70 43.05
N TYR A 231 -27.56 65.78 41.89
CA TYR A 231 -28.81 66.53 41.78
C TYR A 231 -29.96 65.89 42.57
N SER A 232 -30.08 64.55 42.56
CA SER A 232 -31.09 63.84 43.36
C SER A 232 -30.88 64.03 44.86
N GLU A 233 -29.62 64.01 45.33
CA GLU A 233 -29.31 64.22 46.75
C GLU A 233 -29.60 65.66 47.19
N LEU A 234 -29.33 66.64 46.33
CA LEU A 234 -29.73 68.03 46.57
C LEU A 234 -31.25 68.18 46.63
N ALA A 235 -31.99 67.58 45.69
CA ALA A 235 -33.45 67.64 45.66
C ALA A 235 -34.08 67.05 46.94
N LEU A 236 -33.57 65.91 47.41
CA LEU A 236 -34.00 65.32 48.69
C LEU A 236 -33.71 66.23 49.88
N ARG A 237 -32.51 66.84 49.94
CA ARG A 237 -32.16 67.79 51.02
C ARG A 237 -33.02 69.05 51.04
N PHE A 238 -33.49 69.52 49.89
CA PHE A 238 -34.42 70.66 49.83
C PHE A 238 -35.83 70.25 50.27
N SER A 239 -36.29 69.05 49.90
CA SER A 239 -37.58 68.50 50.34
C SER A 239 -37.64 68.32 51.87
N ASP A 240 -36.57 67.84 52.51
CA ASP A 240 -36.51 67.63 53.97
C ASP A 240 -36.42 68.94 54.78
N ARG A 241 -36.21 70.10 54.14
CA ARG A 241 -36.15 71.42 54.81
C ARG A 241 -37.46 72.20 54.75
N GLU A 242 -38.45 71.74 53.99
CA GLU A 242 -39.76 72.38 53.86
C GLU A 242 -40.84 71.76 54.77
N GLU A 243 -40.49 70.76 55.59
CA GLU A 243 -41.26 70.31 56.78
C GLU A 243 -40.74 70.92 58.09
#